data_AF-A0A4U1C9N7-F1
#
_entry.id   AF-A0A4U1C9N7-F1
#
_cell.length_a   1.000
_cell.length_b   1.000
_cell.length_c   1.000
_cell.angle_alpha   90.00
_cell.angle_beta   90.00
_cell.angle_gamma   90.00
#
_symmetry.space_group_name_H-M   'P 1'
#
loop_
_entity.id
_entity.type
_entity.pdbx_description
1 polymer ?
#
loop_
_entity_poly.entity_id
_entity_poly.type
_entity_poly.pdbx_seq_one_letter_code
_entity_poly.pdbx_strand_id
1 'polypeptide(L)'
;MKQAKLFLMLLISIAASSCVFFGKDEPLDPSKFTCYIAINKGDTAWLAIDTSDRKIKGLFTMSYGGKKKYQGEIKGDIKNDTLNANYDFKVNKVDKWYRNPVSFLKKDNKLIMGVGEIVMVWGSGVFKEGVPVDYDKGRFVFERTVCKH
;
A
#
# COMPACT_ATOMS: atom_id res chain seq x y z
N MET A 1 -16.32 -10.14 -68.38
CA MET A 1 -17.32 -9.94 -67.29
C MET A 1 -17.14 -11.04 -66.25
N LYS A 2 -17.13 -10.66 -64.96
CA LYS A 2 -17.09 -11.51 -63.74
C LYS A 2 -15.73 -12.15 -63.45
N GLN A 3 -15.15 -12.12 -62.25
CA GLN A 3 -15.34 -11.37 -61.00
C GLN A 3 -13.98 -11.52 -60.29
N ALA A 4 -13.18 -10.44 -60.18
CA ALA A 4 -11.97 -10.44 -59.36
C ALA A 4 -12.29 -9.75 -58.04
N LYS A 5 -12.80 -10.51 -57.06
CA LYS A 5 -12.98 -10.05 -55.68
C LYS A 5 -12.86 -11.24 -54.73
N LEU A 6 -11.65 -11.62 -54.37
CA LEU A 6 -11.43 -12.40 -53.15
C LEU A 6 -9.98 -12.30 -52.67
N PHE A 7 -9.55 -11.09 -52.30
CA PHE A 7 -8.29 -10.91 -51.57
C PHE A 7 -8.31 -9.60 -50.78
N LEU A 8 -9.15 -9.50 -49.74
CA LEU A 8 -8.95 -8.50 -48.66
C LEU A 8 -9.82 -8.78 -47.43
N MET A 9 -9.65 -9.93 -46.77
CA MET A 9 -10.29 -10.22 -45.49
C MET A 9 -9.36 -11.11 -44.64
N LEU A 10 -8.21 -10.58 -44.24
CA LEU A 10 -7.35 -11.26 -43.26
C LEU A 10 -6.47 -10.26 -42.49
N LEU A 11 -7.08 -9.20 -41.95
CA LEU A 11 -6.40 -8.22 -41.09
C LEU A 11 -7.29 -7.63 -39.98
N ILE A 12 -8.32 -8.37 -39.51
CA ILE A 12 -9.20 -7.88 -38.43
C ILE A 12 -9.53 -9.03 -37.47
N SER A 13 -8.60 -9.43 -36.59
CA SER A 13 -8.97 -10.23 -35.40
C SER A 13 -8.01 -10.20 -34.20
N ILE A 14 -6.95 -9.37 -34.18
CA ILE A 14 -6.07 -9.26 -33.00
C ILE A 14 -6.04 -7.81 -32.52
N ALA A 15 -7.16 -7.31 -32.00
CA ALA A 15 -7.21 -6.04 -31.29
C ALA A 15 -8.32 -5.97 -30.23
N ALA A 16 -8.69 -7.10 -29.61
CA ALA A 16 -9.73 -7.13 -28.58
C ALA A 16 -9.34 -7.89 -27.30
N SER A 17 -8.05 -8.10 -27.03
CA SER A 17 -7.57 -8.68 -25.76
C SER A 17 -6.70 -7.72 -24.94
N SER A 18 -6.80 -6.41 -25.19
CA SER A 18 -6.10 -5.40 -24.39
C SER A 18 -7.10 -4.54 -23.63
N CYS A 19 -6.89 -4.48 -22.32
CA CYS A 19 -7.56 -3.64 -21.32
C CYS A 19 -8.90 -4.12 -20.75
N VAL A 20 -8.92 -5.32 -20.15
CA VAL A 20 -9.77 -5.58 -18.97
C VAL A 20 -8.89 -6.08 -17.82
N PHE A 21 -7.92 -5.26 -17.41
CA PHE A 21 -7.24 -5.38 -16.12
C PHE A 21 -7.39 -4.08 -15.33
N PHE A 22 -8.58 -3.47 -15.36
CA PHE A 22 -8.96 -2.51 -14.32
C PHE A 22 -9.83 -3.26 -13.33
N GLY A 23 -9.19 -4.04 -12.46
CA GLY A 23 -9.86 -4.56 -11.26
C GLY A 23 -10.40 -3.37 -10.48
N LYS A 24 -11.71 -3.33 -10.28
CA LYS A 24 -12.30 -2.33 -9.36
C LYS A 24 -11.73 -2.60 -7.98
N ASP A 25 -11.14 -1.57 -7.37
CA ASP A 25 -10.74 -1.64 -5.97
C ASP A 25 -11.98 -1.99 -5.13
N GLU A 26 -11.97 -3.16 -4.52
CA GLU A 26 -12.99 -3.58 -3.57
C GLU A 26 -12.96 -2.65 -2.36
N PRO A 27 -14.12 -2.22 -1.84
CA PRO A 27 -14.18 -1.41 -0.63
C PRO A 27 -13.51 -2.14 0.55
N LEU A 28 -12.95 -1.36 1.48
CA LEU A 28 -12.40 -1.91 2.72
C LEU A 28 -13.52 -2.56 3.55
N ASP A 29 -13.24 -3.75 4.08
CA ASP A 29 -14.13 -4.48 4.99
C ASP A 29 -13.50 -4.55 6.40
N PRO A 30 -13.94 -3.69 7.34
CA PRO A 30 -13.38 -3.65 8.68
C PRO A 30 -13.51 -4.96 9.47
N SER A 31 -14.44 -5.86 9.11
CA SER A 31 -14.62 -7.14 9.79
C SER A 31 -13.46 -8.11 9.56
N LYS A 32 -12.68 -7.88 8.50
CA LYS A 32 -11.49 -8.68 8.15
C LYS A 32 -10.20 -8.11 8.76
N PHE A 33 -10.25 -6.96 9.41
CA PHE A 33 -9.04 -6.30 9.89
C PHE A 33 -8.42 -7.02 11.09
N THR A 34 -7.10 -7.16 11.02
CA THR A 34 -6.26 -7.31 12.21
C THR A 34 -5.65 -5.97 12.56
N CYS A 35 -5.78 -5.57 13.82
CA CYS A 35 -5.34 -4.27 14.30
C CYS A 35 -4.07 -4.34 15.13
N TYR A 36 -3.26 -3.29 14.99
CA TYR A 36 -1.99 -3.13 15.66
C TYR A 36 -1.81 -1.69 16.15
N ILE A 37 -1.03 -1.55 17.21
CA ILE A 37 -0.61 -0.26 17.75
C ILE A 37 0.90 -0.25 17.99
N ALA A 38 1.54 0.88 17.72
CA ALA A 38 2.91 1.17 18.13
C ALA A 38 2.94 2.50 18.90
N ILE A 39 3.75 2.55 19.96
CA ILE A 39 3.96 3.75 20.79
C ILE A 39 5.46 3.96 20.95
N ASN A 40 5.95 5.17 20.63
CA ASN A 40 7.35 5.53 20.81
C ASN A 40 7.47 7.00 21.25
N LYS A 41 7.97 7.24 22.46
CA LYS A 41 8.26 8.59 23.01
C LYS A 41 7.10 9.59 22.83
N GLY A 42 5.86 9.13 23.02
CA GLY A 42 4.65 9.94 22.89
C GLY A 42 4.04 10.01 21.48
N ASP A 43 4.76 9.53 20.46
CA ASP A 43 4.19 9.31 19.13
C ASP A 43 3.45 7.98 19.10
N THR A 44 2.34 7.93 18.37
CA THR A 44 1.51 6.72 18.24
C THR A 44 1.25 6.39 16.77
N ALA A 45 1.16 5.11 16.45
CA ALA A 45 0.75 4.65 15.15
C ALA A 45 -0.28 3.52 15.28
N TRP A 46 -1.36 3.61 14.52
CA TRP A 46 -2.46 2.66 14.46
C TRP A 46 -2.54 2.09 13.07
N LEU A 47 -2.53 0.76 12.98
CA LEU A 47 -2.56 0.02 11.73
C LEU A 47 -3.68 -1.01 11.79
N ALA A 48 -4.63 -0.94 10.88
CA ALA A 48 -5.72 -1.91 10.75
C ALA A 48 -5.69 -2.48 9.33
N ILE A 49 -5.36 -3.76 9.19
CA ILE A 49 -5.08 -4.35 7.87
C ILE A 49 -5.82 -5.67 7.68
N ASP A 50 -6.39 -5.83 6.50
CA ASP A 50 -6.72 -7.11 5.91
C ASP A 50 -5.49 -7.61 5.12
N THR A 51 -5.07 -8.83 5.44
CA THR A 51 -3.96 -9.53 4.78
C THR A 51 -4.42 -10.76 3.99
N SER A 52 -5.73 -10.88 3.75
CA SER A 52 -6.32 -11.93 2.93
C SER A 52 -5.77 -11.87 1.50
N ASP A 53 -5.78 -13.01 0.81
CA ASP A 53 -5.33 -13.12 -0.59
C ASP A 53 -3.87 -12.68 -0.85
N ARG A 54 -3.03 -12.66 0.19
CA ARG A 54 -1.62 -12.17 0.14
C ARG A 54 -1.49 -10.70 -0.29
N LYS A 55 -2.57 -9.95 -0.25
CA LYS A 55 -2.60 -8.50 -0.45
C LYS A 55 -2.66 -7.80 0.89
N ILE A 56 -2.30 -6.54 0.91
CA ILE A 56 -2.47 -5.66 2.07
C ILE A 56 -3.52 -4.64 1.65
N LYS A 57 -4.60 -4.53 2.42
CA LYS A 57 -5.58 -3.44 2.32
C LYS A 57 -5.90 -2.98 3.72
N GLY A 58 -5.91 -1.68 3.98
CA GLY A 58 -6.22 -1.23 5.34
C GLY A 58 -6.12 0.25 5.57
N LEU A 59 -6.24 0.61 6.84
CA LEU A 59 -6.14 1.96 7.34
C LEU A 59 -4.87 2.13 8.16
N PHE A 60 -4.18 3.24 7.97
CA PHE A 60 -2.98 3.57 8.71
C PHE A 60 -3.02 5.01 9.19
N THR A 61 -2.74 5.20 10.48
CA THR A 61 -2.73 6.49 11.13
C THR A 61 -1.47 6.65 11.97
N MET A 62 -0.76 7.76 11.80
CA MET A 62 0.37 8.14 12.64
C MET A 62 0.06 9.49 13.31
N SER A 63 0.34 9.60 14.60
CA SER A 63 0.16 10.82 15.39
C SER A 63 1.47 11.19 16.07
N TYR A 64 1.98 12.38 15.77
CA TYR A 64 3.23 12.89 16.29
C TYR A 64 2.98 13.98 17.33
N GLY A 65 3.34 13.70 18.57
CA GLY A 65 3.15 14.58 19.73
C GLY A 65 1.73 15.15 19.88
N GLY A 66 0.70 14.45 19.37
CA GLY A 66 -0.69 14.90 19.35
C GLY A 66 -0.99 16.11 18.45
N LYS A 67 0.00 16.62 17.69
CA LYS A 67 -0.14 17.84 16.87
C LYS A 67 -0.36 17.52 15.40
N LYS A 68 0.49 16.66 14.84
CA LYS A 68 0.42 16.25 13.44
C LYS A 68 -0.13 14.83 13.35
N LYS A 69 -1.20 14.67 12.59
CA LYS A 69 -1.84 13.38 12.33
C LYS A 69 -1.82 13.11 10.84
N TYR A 70 -1.29 11.96 10.48
CA TYR A 70 -1.22 11.40 9.15
C TYR A 70 -2.27 10.30 9.13
N GLN A 71 -3.23 10.36 8.23
CA GLN A 71 -4.34 9.40 8.19
C GLN A 71 -4.69 9.07 6.75
N GLY A 72 -4.86 7.78 6.47
CA GLY A 72 -5.35 7.31 5.19
C GLY A 72 -5.26 5.80 5.04
N GLU A 73 -5.07 5.35 3.81
CA GLU A 73 -5.17 3.96 3.40
C GLU A 73 -3.80 3.38 3.03
N ILE A 74 -3.62 2.09 3.29
CA ILE A 74 -2.47 1.35 2.78
C ILE A 74 -2.91 0.24 1.85
N LYS A 75 -2.16 0.08 0.74
CA LYS A 75 -2.37 -0.97 -0.26
C LYS A 75 -1.04 -1.54 -0.71
N GLY A 76 -0.95 -2.86 -0.77
CA GLY A 76 0.31 -3.51 -1.07
C GLY A 76 0.26 -5.03 -1.16
N ASP A 77 1.43 -5.62 -0.98
CA ASP A 77 1.70 -7.04 -1.21
C ASP A 77 2.57 -7.62 -0.09
N ILE A 78 2.38 -8.91 0.16
CA ILE A 78 3.17 -9.67 1.13
C ILE A 78 4.21 -10.50 0.37
N LYS A 79 5.49 -10.28 0.70
CA LYS A 79 6.61 -11.09 0.21
C LYS A 79 7.31 -11.70 1.41
N ASN A 80 7.17 -13.01 1.57
CA ASN A 80 7.69 -13.76 2.72
C ASN A 80 7.17 -13.19 4.05
N ASP A 81 8.06 -12.68 4.89
CA ASP A 81 7.80 -12.02 6.17
C ASP A 81 7.58 -10.50 6.04
N THR A 82 7.73 -9.95 4.84
CA THR A 82 7.73 -8.50 4.61
C THR A 82 6.43 -8.06 3.96
N LEU A 83 5.81 -7.05 4.55
CA LEU A 83 4.61 -6.38 4.06
C LEU A 83 5.03 -5.05 3.42
N ASN A 84 5.00 -4.96 2.09
CA ASN A 84 5.35 -3.74 1.36
C ASN A 84 4.08 -3.08 0.82
N ALA A 85 3.90 -1.79 1.10
CA ALA A 85 2.69 -1.07 0.70
C ALA A 85 2.95 0.39 0.33
N ASN A 86 2.04 0.95 -0.45
CA ASN A 86 1.89 2.39 -0.57
C ASN A 86 0.93 2.88 0.50
N TYR A 87 1.30 3.98 1.15
CA TYR A 87 0.48 4.71 2.12
C TYR A 87 0.00 6.01 1.50
N ASP A 88 -1.29 6.07 1.19
CA ASP A 88 -1.98 7.27 0.73
C ASP A 88 -2.61 7.97 1.92
N PHE A 89 -2.18 9.20 2.21
CA PHE A 89 -2.58 9.88 3.43
C PHE A 89 -2.83 11.38 3.24
N LYS A 90 -3.64 11.93 4.13
CA LYS A 90 -3.72 13.36 4.40
C LYS A 90 -3.06 13.68 5.73
N VAL A 91 -2.53 14.90 5.81
CA VAL A 91 -2.12 15.49 7.09
C VAL A 91 -3.29 16.29 7.63
N ASN A 92 -3.55 16.20 8.93
CA ASN A 92 -4.62 16.98 9.56
C ASN A 92 -4.49 18.48 9.22
N LYS A 93 -5.64 19.11 8.89
CA LYS A 93 -5.74 20.52 8.46
C LYS A 93 -5.10 20.83 7.10
N VAL A 94 -4.70 19.81 6.33
CA VAL A 94 -4.18 19.97 4.97
C VAL A 94 -5.06 19.18 4.01
N ASP A 95 -5.68 19.87 3.05
CA ASP A 95 -6.49 19.22 2.02
C ASP A 95 -5.64 18.84 0.80
N LYS A 96 -4.65 17.97 1.05
CA LYS A 96 -3.79 17.40 0.02
C LYS A 96 -3.47 15.95 0.34
N TRP A 97 -3.55 15.11 -0.67
CA TRP A 97 -3.12 13.72 -0.60
C TRP A 97 -1.63 13.60 -0.89
N TYR A 98 -0.99 12.71 -0.14
CA TYR A 98 0.41 12.32 -0.28
C TYR A 98 0.49 10.81 -0.38
N ARG A 99 1.50 10.31 -1.10
CA ARG A 99 1.79 8.88 -1.20
C ARG A 99 3.24 8.63 -0.82
N ASN A 100 3.45 7.81 0.20
CA ASN A 100 4.76 7.31 0.61
C ASN A 100 4.79 5.79 0.64
N PRO A 101 5.93 5.17 0.33
CA PRO A 101 6.09 3.74 0.52
C PRO A 101 6.28 3.44 2.02
N VAL A 102 5.76 2.31 2.46
CA VAL A 102 5.96 1.78 3.80
C VAL A 102 6.29 0.29 3.70
N SER A 103 7.11 -0.18 4.64
CA SER A 103 7.46 -1.58 4.72
C SER A 103 7.45 -2.05 6.18
N PHE A 104 6.85 -3.20 6.41
CA PHE A 104 6.76 -3.81 7.74
C PHE A 104 7.33 -5.22 7.71
N LEU A 105 8.31 -5.49 8.57
CA LEU A 105 8.85 -6.82 8.77
C LEU A 105 8.07 -7.53 9.87
N LYS A 106 7.52 -8.70 9.55
CA LYS A 106 6.90 -9.59 10.54
C LYS A 106 7.99 -10.35 11.29
N LYS A 107 8.13 -10.09 12.58
CA LYS A 107 9.10 -10.75 13.46
C LYS A 107 8.53 -10.87 14.87
N ASP A 108 8.63 -12.06 15.46
CA ASP A 108 8.20 -12.34 16.85
C ASP A 108 6.76 -11.88 17.16
N ASN A 109 5.83 -12.15 16.22
CA ASN A 109 4.42 -11.70 16.28
C ASN A 109 4.20 -10.18 16.30
N LYS A 110 5.23 -9.40 15.99
CA LYS A 110 5.18 -7.94 15.83
C LYS A 110 5.38 -7.57 14.36
N LEU A 111 5.02 -6.33 14.04
CA LEU A 111 5.36 -5.72 12.75
C LEU A 111 6.34 -4.58 13.02
N ILE A 112 7.55 -4.66 12.48
CA ILE A 112 8.58 -3.63 12.62
C ILE A 112 8.52 -2.74 11.38
N MET A 113 8.18 -1.46 11.54
CA MET A 113 8.19 -0.52 10.42
C MET A 113 9.62 -0.12 10.10
N GLY A 114 10.06 -0.44 8.89
CA GLY A 114 11.41 -0.15 8.43
C GLY A 114 11.61 1.30 8.01
N VAL A 115 12.87 1.71 7.95
CA VAL A 115 13.32 3.01 7.46
C VAL A 115 14.07 2.81 6.15
N GLY A 116 13.56 3.39 5.06
CA GLY A 116 14.19 3.33 3.74
C GLY A 116 14.47 4.72 3.18
N GLU A 117 15.42 4.82 2.25
CA GLU A 117 15.61 6.04 1.45
C GLU A 117 14.45 6.18 0.46
N ILE A 118 13.76 7.31 0.48
CA ILE A 118 12.62 7.58 -0.39
C ILE A 118 13.05 8.59 -1.45
N VAL A 119 12.80 8.26 -2.71
CA VAL A 119 12.99 9.15 -3.87
C VAL A 119 11.64 9.47 -4.50
N MET A 120 11.56 10.63 -5.16
CA MET A 120 10.35 11.04 -5.88
C MET A 120 10.43 10.54 -7.32
N VAL A 121 9.50 9.66 -7.71
CA VAL A 121 9.31 9.22 -9.09
C VAL A 121 7.92 9.64 -9.53
N TRP A 122 7.87 10.50 -10.56
CA TRP A 122 6.62 11.02 -11.13
C TRP A 122 5.66 11.62 -10.08
N GLY A 123 6.20 12.31 -9.08
CA GLY A 123 5.41 12.94 -8.02
C GLY A 123 4.91 12.00 -6.92
N SER A 124 5.28 10.72 -6.93
CA SER A 124 5.03 9.77 -5.83
C SER A 124 6.33 9.35 -5.16
N GLY A 125 6.32 9.19 -3.85
CA GLY A 125 7.46 8.63 -3.12
C GLY A 125 7.57 7.12 -3.38
N VAL A 126 8.78 6.63 -3.63
CA VAL A 126 9.11 5.20 -3.73
C VAL A 126 10.41 4.91 -2.98
N PHE A 127 10.60 3.68 -2.50
CA PHE A 127 11.90 3.29 -1.94
C PHE A 127 12.94 3.29 -3.05
N LYS A 128 14.12 3.85 -2.77
CA LYS A 128 15.21 3.89 -3.72
C LYS A 128 15.70 2.48 -4.03
N GLU A 129 15.74 2.16 -5.32
CA GLU A 129 16.22 0.87 -5.79
C GLU A 129 17.70 0.66 -5.41
N GLY A 130 18.04 -0.58 -5.06
CA GLY A 130 19.39 -0.94 -4.61
C GLY A 130 19.74 -0.53 -3.17
N VAL A 131 18.88 0.23 -2.48
CA VAL A 131 19.06 0.59 -1.07
C VAL A 131 18.08 -0.22 -0.21
N PRO A 132 18.57 -1.09 0.69
CA PRO A 132 17.70 -1.91 1.52
C PRO A 132 16.95 -1.06 2.56
N VAL A 133 15.75 -1.52 2.94
CA VAL A 133 15.02 -1.00 4.09
C VAL A 133 15.70 -1.50 5.37
N ASP A 134 15.99 -0.57 6.28
CA ASP A 134 16.61 -0.84 7.57
C ASP A 134 15.54 -1.00 8.66
N TYR A 135 15.36 -2.21 9.16
CA TYR A 135 14.39 -2.52 10.22
C TYR A 135 14.95 -2.34 11.63
N ASP A 136 16.26 -2.23 11.80
CA ASP A 136 16.89 -2.01 13.10
C ASP A 136 16.78 -0.54 13.53
N LYS A 137 16.69 0.38 12.56
CA LYS A 137 16.39 1.81 12.79
C LYS A 137 14.89 2.10 12.93
N GLY A 138 14.04 1.10 12.77
CA GLY A 138 12.59 1.21 12.87
C GLY A 138 12.12 1.70 14.24
N ARG A 139 11.53 2.89 14.30
CA ARG A 139 11.02 3.47 15.56
C ARG A 139 9.67 2.91 15.99
N PHE A 140 8.83 2.48 15.04
CA PHE A 140 7.52 1.93 15.35
C PHE A 140 7.56 0.41 15.26
N VAL A 141 7.43 -0.23 16.43
CA VAL A 141 7.22 -1.67 16.56
C VAL A 141 5.77 -1.88 16.96
N PHE A 142 5.01 -2.50 16.07
CA PHE A 142 3.58 -2.68 16.19
C PHE A 142 3.26 -4.00 16.89
N GLU A 143 2.44 -3.91 17.92
CA GLU A 143 1.89 -5.05 18.65
C GLU A 143 0.42 -5.21 18.33
N ARG A 144 -0.05 -6.46 18.32
CA ARG A 144 -1.46 -6.76 18.05
C ARG A 144 -2.34 -6.15 19.14
N THR A 145 -3.48 -5.60 18.75
CA THR A 145 -4.43 -4.97 19.66
C THR A 145 -5.86 -5.17 19.17
N VAL A 146 -6.83 -4.76 19.99
CA VAL A 146 -8.24 -4.77 19.63
C VAL A 146 -8.51 -3.68 18.60
N CYS A 147 -9.27 -4.01 17.56
CA CYS A 147 -9.71 -3.02 16.58
C CYS A 147 -10.62 -1.98 17.22
N LYS A 148 -10.34 -0.71 16.95
CA LYS A 148 -11.21 0.41 17.32
C LYS A 148 -12.06 0.74 16.09
N HIS A 149 -13.34 0.38 16.14
CA HIS A 149 -14.33 0.71 15.13
C HIS A 149 -14.96 2.08 15.43
#